data_AF-A0A949B4Y2-F1
#
_entry.id   AF-A0A949B4Y2-F1
#
_cell.length_a   1.000
_cell.length_b   1.000
_cell.length_c   1.000
_cell.angle_alpha   90.00
_cell.angle_beta   90.00
_cell.angle_gamma   90.00
#
_symmetry.space_group_name_H-M   'P 1'
#
loop_
_entity.id
_entity.type
_entity.pdbx_description
1 polymer ?
#
loop_
_entity_poly.entity_id
_entity_poly.type
_entity_poly.pdbx_seq_one_letter_code
_entity_poly.pdbx_strand_id
1 'polypeptide(L)'
;YQAQCVWEDAMAENIAKYLSKTKEKLVVLAGNGHIINKYGIPNRTLSRIKIPMATILLQPLTGPLNIERKMADYIWLTGDCSRYNF
;
A
#
# COMPACT_ATOMS: atom_id res chain seq x y z
N TYR A 1 -2.74 -7.14 16.65
CA TYR A 1 -1.49 -7.39 15.88
C TYR A 1 -1.58 -8.66 15.05
N GLN A 2 -1.76 -9.86 15.63
CA GLN A 2 -1.78 -11.09 14.82
C GLN A 2 -2.91 -11.14 13.77
N ALA A 3 -4.11 -10.67 14.10
CA ALA A 3 -5.20 -10.56 13.12
C ALA A 3 -4.83 -9.67 11.92
N GLN A 4 -4.09 -8.58 12.15
CA GLN A 4 -3.60 -7.70 11.09
C GLN A 4 -2.60 -8.43 10.18
N CYS A 5 -1.65 -9.16 10.77
CA CYS A 5 -0.66 -9.91 9.99
C CYS A 5 -1.31 -10.98 9.11
N VAL A 6 -2.29 -11.71 9.64
CA VAL A 6 -3.05 -12.72 8.88
C VAL A 6 -3.79 -12.08 7.71
N TRP A 7 -4.44 -10.93 7.95
CA TRP A 7 -5.11 -10.17 6.90
C TRP A 7 -4.14 -9.71 5.79
N GLU A 8 -2.99 -9.17 6.16
CA GLU A 8 -1.97 -8.73 5.21
C GLU A 8 -1.35 -9.88 4.41
N ASP A 9 -1.14 -11.05 5.04
CA ASP A 9 -0.65 -12.24 4.36
C ASP A 9 -1.67 -12.79 3.36
N ALA A 10 -2.95 -12.84 3.73
CA ALA A 10 -4.02 -13.26 2.84
C ALA A 10 -4.15 -12.32 1.62
N MET A 11 -4.08 -11.00 1.84
CA MET A 11 -4.09 -10.01 0.76
C MET A 11 -2.89 -10.20 -0.19
N ALA A 12 -1.68 -10.33 0.35
CA ALA A 12 -0.47 -10.54 -0.43
C ALA A 12 -0.49 -11.87 -1.21
N GLU A 13 -1.01 -12.94 -0.62
CA GLU A 13 -1.18 -14.23 -1.29
C GLU A 13 -2.15 -14.13 -2.47
N ASN A 14 -3.27 -13.44 -2.31
CA ASN A 14 -4.24 -13.25 -3.37
C ASN A 14 -3.67 -12.45 -4.54
N ILE A 15 -2.91 -11.38 -4.25
CA ILE A 15 -2.22 -10.60 -5.28
C ILE A 15 -1.23 -11.46 -6.07
N ALA A 16 -0.39 -12.23 -5.36
CA ALA A 16 0.59 -13.10 -6.01
C ALA A 16 -0.08 -14.21 -6.85
N LYS A 17 -1.17 -14.81 -6.36
CA LYS A 17 -1.95 -15.81 -7.10
C LYS A 17 -2.64 -15.24 -8.34
N TYR A 18 -3.06 -13.98 -8.30
CA TYR A 18 -3.63 -13.31 -9.47
C TYR A 18 -2.55 -13.05 -10.52
N LEU A 19 -1.46 -12.40 -10.12
CA LEU A 19 -0.38 -12.00 -11.02
C LEU A 19 0.45 -13.18 -11.56
N SER A 20 0.42 -14.34 -10.92
CA SER A 20 1.04 -15.55 -11.49
C SER A 20 0.27 -16.11 -12.70
N LYS A 21 -0.98 -15.70 -12.89
CA LYS A 21 -1.87 -16.18 -13.96
C LYS A 21 -2.03 -15.20 -15.12
N THR A 22 -1.58 -13.95 -14.97
CA THR A 22 -1.76 -12.90 -15.97
C THR A 22 -0.52 -12.02 -16.10
N LYS A 23 -0.38 -11.34 -17.25
CA LYS A 23 0.63 -10.29 -17.46
C LYS A 23 0.03 -8.88 -17.38
N GLU A 24 -1.23 -8.78 -17.01
CA GLU A 24 -1.92 -7.50 -16.86
C GLU A 24 -1.40 -6.69 -15.67
N LYS A 25 -1.68 -5.39 -15.70
CA LYS A 25 -1.39 -4.49 -14.59
C LYS A 25 -2.48 -4.62 -13.54
N LEU A 26 -2.07 -4.73 -12.28
CA LEU A 26 -2.98 -4.74 -11.13
C LEU A 26 -2.81 -3.44 -10.33
N VAL A 27 -3.93 -2.80 -10.00
CA VAL A 27 -3.98 -1.69 -9.05
C VAL A 27 -4.68 -2.19 -7.79
N VAL A 28 -4.02 -2.04 -6.64
CA VAL A 28 -4.55 -2.44 -5.34
C VAL A 28 -4.84 -1.18 -4.54
N LEU A 29 -6.09 -1.02 -4.09
CA LEU A 29 -6.48 0.05 -3.19
C LEU A 29 -6.46 -0.49 -1.77
N ALA A 30 -5.68 0.15 -0.90
CA ALA A 30 -5.56 -0.22 0.51
C ALA A 30 -5.45 1.04 1.37
N GLY A 31 -5.86 0.95 2.63
CA GLY A 31 -5.68 2.05 3.58
C GLY A 31 -4.19 2.33 3.84
N ASN A 32 -3.84 3.61 4.05
CA ASN A 32 -2.45 4.06 4.25
C ASN A 32 -1.68 3.27 5.33
N GLY A 33 -2.38 2.84 6.39
CA GLY A 33 -1.78 2.04 7.48
C GLY A 33 -1.24 0.66 7.03
N HIS A 34 -1.67 0.14 5.89
CA HIS A 34 -1.17 -1.11 5.29
C HIS A 34 0.04 -0.89 4.36
N ILE A 35 0.48 0.35 4.18
CA ILE A 35 1.60 0.74 3.32
C ILE A 35 2.75 1.31 4.18
N ILE A 36 2.43 2.20 5.11
CA ILE A 36 3.37 2.87 6.01
C ILE A 36 4.10 1.81 6.86
N ASN A 37 5.43 1.84 6.86
CA ASN A 37 6.37 0.96 7.58
C ASN A 37 6.81 -0.35 6.92
N LYS A 38 6.58 -0.60 5.62
CA LYS A 38 7.23 -1.75 4.93
C LYS A 38 6.91 -3.15 5.51
N TYR A 39 5.97 -3.26 6.43
CA TYR A 39 5.51 -4.55 6.98
C TYR A 39 4.16 -5.00 6.40
N GLY A 40 3.57 -4.18 5.54
CA GLY A 40 2.28 -4.44 4.94
C GLY A 40 2.32 -5.20 3.62
N ILE A 41 1.22 -5.08 2.88
CA ILE A 41 0.92 -5.82 1.63
C ILE A 41 2.06 -5.76 0.59
N PRO A 42 2.73 -4.61 0.33
CA PRO A 42 3.74 -4.52 -0.73
C PRO A 42 4.93 -5.48 -0.54
N ASN A 43 5.54 -5.50 0.64
CA ASN A 43 6.72 -6.34 0.90
C ASN A 43 6.35 -7.82 0.99
N ARG A 44 5.20 -8.15 1.56
CA ARG A 44 4.67 -9.52 1.59
C ARG A 44 4.31 -10.03 0.19
N THR A 45 3.93 -9.15 -0.72
CA THR A 45 3.70 -9.50 -2.13
C THR A 45 5.03 -9.75 -2.83
N LEU A 46 6.00 -8.84 -2.69
CA LEU A 46 7.33 -8.98 -3.30
C LEU A 46 8.12 -10.19 -2.80
N SER A 47 7.87 -10.65 -1.58
CA SER A 47 8.47 -11.89 -1.06
C SER A 47 7.88 -13.16 -1.72
N ARG A 48 6.67 -13.07 -2.28
CA ARG A 48 5.97 -14.19 -2.95
C ARG A 48 6.18 -14.18 -4.46
N ILE A 49 6.23 -13.00 -5.09
CA ILE A 49 6.41 -12.86 -6.53
C ILE A 49 7.25 -11.62 -6.85
N LYS A 50 8.32 -11.80 -7.64
CA LYS A 50 9.19 -10.71 -8.07
C LYS A 50 8.61 -10.05 -9.31
N ILE A 51 8.08 -8.84 -9.15
CA ILE A 51 7.48 -8.04 -10.21
C ILE A 51 7.89 -6.57 -10.05
N PRO A 52 7.89 -5.78 -11.14
CA PRO A 52 7.90 -4.34 -11.03
C PRO A 52 6.64 -3.87 -10.27
N MET A 53 6.83 -3.06 -9.23
CA MET A 53 5.76 -2.53 -8.40
C MET A 53 6.16 -1.14 -7.92
N ALA A 54 5.18 -0.26 -7.75
CA ALA A 54 5.34 1.01 -7.06
C ALA A 54 4.18 1.22 -6.08
N THR A 55 4.46 1.90 -4.98
CA THR A 55 3.50 2.29 -3.96
C THR A 55 3.22 3.79 -4.05
N ILE A 56 1.95 4.16 -3.94
CA ILE A 56 1.50 5.55 -3.93
C ILE A 56 0.74 5.77 -2.61
N LEU A 57 1.21 6.72 -1.80
CA LEU A 57 0.56 7.12 -0.56
C LEU A 57 -0.23 8.42 -0.78
N LEU A 58 -1.53 8.40 -0.52
CA LEU A 58 -2.37 9.59 -0.59
C LEU A 58 -2.29 10.35 0.73
N GLN A 59 -1.90 11.63 0.69
CA GLN A 59 -1.71 12.44 1.89
C GLN A 59 -2.42 13.81 1.75
N PRO A 60 -3.51 14.06 2.50
CA PRO A 60 -4.19 15.34 2.49
C PRO A 60 -3.36 16.49 3.07
N LEU A 61 -3.38 17.64 2.42
CA LEU A 61 -2.68 18.89 2.82
C LEU A 61 -3.38 19.67 3.96
N THR A 62 -3.83 18.95 4.97
CA THR A 62 -4.72 19.51 6.02
C THR A 62 -3.99 20.04 7.25
N GLY A 63 -2.69 20.30 7.14
CA GLY A 63 -1.82 20.72 8.24
C GLY A 63 -0.34 20.34 8.04
N PRO A 64 0.50 20.46 9.07
CA PRO A 64 1.91 20.07 9.01
C PRO A 64 2.07 18.60 8.61
N LEU A 65 2.85 18.36 7.55
CA LEU A 65 3.09 17.02 7.02
C LEU A 65 4.40 16.45 7.59
N ASN A 66 4.27 15.35 8.34
CA ASN A 66 5.42 14.54 8.72
C ASN A 66 5.62 13.44 7.67
N ILE A 67 6.40 13.77 6.64
CA ILE A 67 6.79 12.81 5.61
C ILE A 67 8.17 12.26 5.96
N GLU A 68 8.22 11.00 6.35
CA GLU A 68 9.47 10.29 6.55
C GLU A 68 10.01 9.72 5.23
N ARG A 69 11.34 9.67 5.13
CA ARG A 69 11.98 9.02 3.98
C ARG A 69 11.61 7.53 3.97
N LYS A 70 11.25 7.01 2.79
CA LYS A 70 10.92 5.59 2.54
C LYS A 70 9.53 5.13 3.03
N MET A 71 8.57 6.05 3.24
CA MET A 71 7.16 5.69 3.52
C MET A 71 6.46 5.01 2.32
N ALA A 72 6.76 5.44 1.11
CA ALA A 72 6.28 4.90 -0.16
C ALA A 72 7.25 5.31 -1.29
N ASP A 73 7.04 4.78 -2.50
CA ASP A 73 7.80 5.20 -3.69
C ASP A 73 7.37 6.59 -4.16
N TYR A 74 6.06 6.87 -4.06
CA TYR A 74 5.46 8.17 -4.38
C TYR A 74 4.49 8.62 -3.29
N ILE A 75 4.42 9.92 -3.09
CA ILE A 75 3.43 10.56 -2.22
C ILE A 75 2.60 11.49 -3.09
N TRP A 76 1.29 11.28 -3.09
CA TRP A 76 0.34 12.15 -3.76
C TRP A 76 -0.29 13.07 -2.72
N LEU A 77 0.11 14.33 -2.75
CA LEU A 77 -0.48 15.38 -1.94
C LEU A 77 -1.85 15.75 -2.49
N THR A 78 -2.89 15.56 -1.68
CA THR A 78 -4.28 15.81 -2.07
C THR A 78 -4.82 17.06 -1.40
N GLY A 79 -5.76 17.76 -2.05
CA GLY A 79 -6.41 18.95 -1.49
C GLY A 79 -7.31 18.63 -0.28
N ASP A 80 -7.68 19.65 0.49
CA ASP A 80 -8.44 19.52 1.74
C ASP A 80 -9.78 18.79 1.59
N CYS A 81 -10.40 18.86 0.39
CA CYS A 81 -11.66 18.17 0.09
C CYS A 81 -11.56 16.63 0.15
N SER A 82 -10.36 16.07 0.20
CA SER A 82 -10.12 14.62 0.29
C SER A 82 -10.17 14.06 1.72
N ARG A 83 -10.23 14.91 2.74
CA ARG A 83 -10.28 14.50 4.15
C ARG A 83 -11.72 14.27 4.60
N TYR A 84 -12.12 13.01 4.68
CA TYR A 84 -13.31 12.61 5.43
C TYR A 84 -12.94 12.43 6.91
N ASN A 85 -13.54 13.21 7.80
CA ASN A 85 -13.38 13.01 9.25
C ASN A 85 -14.39 11.93 9.69
N PHE A 86 -13.89 10.86 10.31
CA PHE A 86 -14.71 9.87 11.05
C PHE A 86 -14.67 10.20 12.54
#